data_AF-A0A938DNY3-F1
#
_entry.id   AF-A0A938DNY3-F1
#
_cell.length_a   1.000
_cell.length_b   1.000
_cell.length_c   1.000
_cell.angle_alpha   90.00
_cell.angle_beta   90.00
_cell.angle_gamma   90.00
#
_symmetry.space_group_name_H-M   'P 1'
#
loop_
_entity.id
_entity.type
_entity.pdbx_description
1 polymer ?
#
loop_
_entity_poly.entity_id
_entity_poly.type
_entity_poly.pdbx_seq_one_letter_code
_entity_poly.pdbx_strand_id
1 'polypeptide(L)' 'MSAVPEQPDGFESERFLAPGECPLCGTPVADVTERCPECGMDLAGVPPRPVAYSRTAIVLTIVGFAIVYLVILLAVVVDS' A
#
# COMPACT_ATOMS: atom_id res chain seq x y z
N MET A 1 -10.60 24.30 -30.00
CA MET A 1 -9.27 23.69 -29.94
C MET A 1 -8.84 23.74 -28.47
N SER A 2 -9.26 22.76 -27.68
CA SER A 2 -8.91 22.67 -26.26
C SER A 2 -8.35 21.27 -26.07
N ALA A 3 -7.04 21.17 -25.92
CA ALA A 3 -6.38 19.93 -25.52
C ALA A 3 -6.44 19.87 -23.99
N VAL A 4 -7.20 18.90 -23.48
CA VAL A 4 -7.17 18.48 -22.07
C VAL A 4 -5.95 17.56 -21.91
N PRO A 5 -5.07 17.77 -20.92
CA PRO A 5 -3.93 16.87 -20.73
C PRO A 5 -4.40 15.49 -20.24
N GLU A 6 -3.93 14.43 -20.91
CA GLU A 6 -4.01 13.03 -20.45
C GLU A 6 -3.25 12.90 -19.12
N GLN A 7 -3.98 12.58 -18.05
CA GLN A 7 -3.41 12.23 -16.76
C GLN A 7 -3.22 10.70 -16.74
N PRO A 8 -1.99 10.17 -16.64
CA PRO A 8 -1.78 8.73 -16.58
C PRO A 8 -2.23 8.18 -15.22
N ASP A 9 -3.32 7.42 -15.27
CA ASP A 9 -3.85 6.63 -14.16
C ASP A 9 -2.91 5.44 -13.89
N GLY A 10 -2.03 5.57 -12.90
CA GLY A 10 -1.30 4.39 -12.43
C GLY A 10 -0.11 4.65 -11.54
N PHE A 11 -0.30 4.40 -10.24
CA PHE A 11 0.75 4.10 -9.27
C PHE A 11 1.51 5.29 -8.64
N GLU A 12 0.88 6.44 -8.40
CA GLU A 12 1.40 7.38 -7.39
C GLU A 12 0.85 7.04 -5.99
N SER A 13 1.12 5.82 -5.52
CA SER A 13 0.87 5.40 -4.12
C SER A 13 2.01 5.83 -3.17
N GLU A 14 2.86 6.75 -3.62
CA GLU A 14 4.05 7.24 -2.90
C GLU A 14 3.82 8.63 -2.25
N ARG A 15 2.57 9.05 -2.04
CA ARG A 15 2.23 10.04 -0.99
C ARG A 15 1.91 9.35 0.34
N PHE A 16 2.48 8.17 0.53
CA PHE A 16 2.50 7.48 1.80
C PHE A 16 3.45 8.27 2.70
N LEU A 17 2.86 9.14 3.54
CA LEU A 17 3.45 9.85 4.69
C LEU A 17 4.93 9.48 4.88
N ALA A 18 5.86 10.37 4.53
CA ALA A 18 7.27 10.05 4.52
C ALA A 18 7.64 9.42 5.87
N PRO A 19 8.37 8.28 5.90
CA PRO A 19 8.79 7.69 7.15
C PRO A 19 9.54 8.77 7.95
N GLY A 20 8.99 9.13 9.10
CA GLY A 20 9.42 10.30 9.86
C GLY A 20 8.53 11.54 9.73
N GLU A 21 7.20 11.40 9.63
CA GLU A 21 6.27 12.50 9.82
C GLU A 21 5.29 12.18 10.96
N CYS A 22 4.94 13.17 11.77
CA CYS A 22 3.97 12.99 12.85
C CYS A 22 2.56 12.78 12.24
N PRO A 23 1.85 11.69 12.54
CA PRO A 23 0.53 11.40 11.98
C PRO A 23 -0.57 12.36 12.48
N LEU A 24 -0.30 13.15 13.52
CA LEU A 24 -1.27 14.10 14.07
C LEU A 24 -1.16 15.49 13.43
N CYS A 25 0.06 16.00 13.24
CA CYS A 25 0.29 17.37 12.75
C CYS A 25 1.07 17.47 11.44
N GLY A 26 1.55 16.35 10.87
CA GLY A 26 2.29 16.32 9.60
C GLY A 26 3.69 16.93 9.67
N THR A 27 4.21 17.21 10.87
CA THR A 27 5.56 17.75 11.04
C THR A 27 6.59 16.64 10.79
N PRO A 28 7.71 16.93 10.09
CA PRO A 28 8.78 15.96 9.93
C PRO A 28 9.44 15.71 11.30
N VAL A 29 9.52 14.45 11.70
CA VAL A 29 10.10 13.97 12.94
C VAL A 29 11.15 12.92 12.60
N ALA A 30 12.37 13.06 13.11
CA ALA A 30 13.43 12.10 12.85
C ALA A 30 13.08 10.71 13.42
N ASP A 31 13.51 9.62 12.76
CA ASP A 31 13.24 8.24 13.21
C ASP A 31 13.75 7.94 14.64
N VAL A 32 14.66 8.76 15.17
CA VAL A 32 15.28 8.61 16.49
C VAL A 32 14.49 9.34 17.59
N THR A 33 13.53 10.19 17.24
CA THR A 33 12.76 10.97 18.22
C THR A 33 11.52 10.22 18.69
N GLU A 34 11.54 9.81 19.96
CA GLU A 34 10.42 9.19 20.68
C GLU A 34 9.22 10.15 20.83
N ARG A 35 9.39 11.44 20.57
CA ARG A 35 8.34 12.45 20.75
C ARG A 35 8.41 13.52 19.68
N CYS A 36 7.24 13.92 19.16
CA CYS A 36 7.17 15.04 18.22
C CYS A 36 7.48 16.37 18.96
N PRO A 37 8.42 17.21 18.46
CA PRO A 37 8.81 18.47 19.11
C PRO A 37 7.72 19.55 19.05
N GLU A 38 6.77 19.45 18.11
CA GLU A 38 5.74 20.46 17.90
C GLU A 38 4.44 20.15 18.67
N CYS A 39 3.93 18.91 18.59
CA CYS A 39 2.65 18.54 19.22
C CYS A 39 2.80 17.75 20.53
N GLY A 40 4.01 17.27 20.86
CA GLY A 40 4.26 16.51 22.09
C GLY A 40 3.68 15.08 22.11
N MET A 41 3.21 14.56 20.96
CA MET A 41 2.77 13.19 20.80
C MET A 41 3.95 12.21 20.94
N ASP A 42 3.71 11.13 21.69
CA ASP A 42 4.66 10.02 21.84
C ASP A 42 4.63 9.12 20.59
N LEU A 43 5.79 8.93 19.99
CA LEU A 43 6.05 8.13 18.80
C LEU A 43 6.80 6.83 19.17
N ALA A 44 7.16 6.64 20.44
CA ALA A 44 7.80 5.42 20.92
C ALA A 44 6.79 4.27 20.82
N GLY A 45 7.00 3.39 19.84
CA GLY A 45 6.16 2.22 19.64
C GLY A 45 5.15 2.33 18.52
N VAL A 46 5.31 3.29 17.60
CA VAL A 46 4.78 3.11 16.24
C VAL A 46 5.85 2.38 15.44
N PRO A 47 5.90 1.02 15.44
CA PRO A 47 6.74 0.34 14.49
C PRO A 47 6.31 0.81 13.09
N PRO A 48 7.24 1.03 12.15
CA PRO A 48 6.87 1.31 10.78
C PRO A 48 5.90 0.21 10.36
N ARG A 49 4.61 0.53 10.16
CA ARG A 49 3.65 -0.45 9.66
C ARG A 49 4.21 -0.90 8.31
N PRO A 50 4.55 -2.17 8.12
CA PRO A 50 4.90 -2.66 6.79
C PRO A 50 3.60 -2.69 5.98
N VAL A 51 3.21 -1.56 5.40
CA VAL A 51 2.16 -1.50 4.37
C VAL A 51 2.66 -1.99 3.02
N ALA A 52 3.91 -2.47 2.96
CA ALA A 52 4.42 -3.18 1.81
C ALA A 52 3.84 -4.60 1.82
N TYR A 53 2.57 -4.74 1.43
CA TYR A 53 2.13 -5.96 0.79
C TYR A 53 3.07 -6.14 -0.42
N SER A 54 4.09 -6.99 -0.25
CA SER A 54 5.19 -7.07 -1.21
C SER A 54 4.61 -7.39 -2.58
N ARG A 55 5.15 -6.78 -3.65
CA ARG A 55 4.69 -7.10 -5.02
C ARG A 55 4.65 -8.62 -5.25
N THR A 56 5.58 -9.34 -4.64
CA THR A 56 5.62 -10.80 -4.62
C THR A 56 4.39 -11.41 -3.94
N ALA A 57 3.96 -10.92 -2.78
CA ALA A 57 2.74 -11.40 -2.11
C ALA A 57 1.49 -11.14 -2.96
N ILE A 58 1.38 -9.94 -3.58
CA ILE A 58 0.31 -9.64 -4.56
C ILE A 58 0.27 -10.70 -5.66
N VAL A 59 1.41 -10.91 -6.32
CA VAL A 59 1.51 -11.85 -7.44
C VAL A 59 1.16 -13.27 -7.00
N LEU A 60 1.65 -13.72 -5.84
CA LEU A 60 1.34 -15.05 -5.31
C LEU A 60 -0.16 -15.24 -5.07
N THR A 61 -0.84 -14.23 -4.51
CA THR A 61 -2.30 -14.32 -4.32
C THR A 61 -3.06 -14.34 -5.64
N ILE A 62 -2.71 -13.49 -6.60
CA ILE A 62 -3.35 -13.46 -7.92
C ILE A 62 -3.20 -14.81 -8.62
N VAL A 63 -1.98 -15.35 -8.64
CA VAL A 63 -1.70 -16.66 -9.24
C VAL A 63 -2.48 -17.77 -8.52
N GLY A 64 -2.51 -17.76 -7.18
CA GLY A 64 -3.29 -18.72 -6.40
C GLY A 64 -4.78 -18.69 -6.75
N PHE A 65 -5.38 -17.49 -6.79
CA PHE A 65 -6.79 -17.33 -7.17
C PHE A 65 -7.06 -17.76 -8.61
N ALA A 66 -6.17 -17.43 -9.55
CA ALA A 66 -6.29 -17.84 -10.94
C ALA A 66 -6.27 -19.37 -11.10
N ILE A 67 -5.39 -20.07 -10.36
CA ILE A 67 -5.34 -21.54 -10.36
C ILE A 67 -6.67 -22.11 -9.84
N VAL A 68 -7.15 -21.64 -8.68
CA VAL A 68 -8.41 -22.11 -8.11
C VAL A 68 -9.58 -21.91 -9.08
N TYR A 69 -9.64 -20.74 -9.72
CA TYR A 69 -10.66 -20.44 -10.73
C TYR A 69 -10.61 -21.39 -11.93
N LEU A 70 -9.41 -21.68 -12.45
CA LEU A 70 -9.24 -22.62 -13.56
C LEU A 70 -9.66 -24.04 -13.17
N VAL A 71 -9.38 -24.49 -11.94
CA VAL A 71 -9.85 -25.80 -11.44
C VAL A 71 -11.38 -25.84 -11.41
N ILE A 72 -12.02 -24.79 -10.91
CA ILE A 72 -13.49 -24.70 -10.86
C ILE A 72 -14.07 -24.73 -12.29
N LEU A 73 -13.50 -23.95 -13.21
CA LEU A 73 -13.94 -23.96 -14.61
C LEU A 73 -13.80 -25.34 -15.24
N LEU A 74 -12.67 -26.02 -15.00
CA LEU A 74 -12.43 -27.37 -15.52
C LEU A 74 -13.49 -28.35 -14.99
N ALA A 75 -13.81 -28.30 -13.70
CA ALA A 75 -14.85 -29.14 -13.10
C ALA A 75 -16.20 -28.94 -13.82
N VAL A 76 -16.64 -27.67 -13.98
CA VAL A 76 -17.90 -27.35 -14.67
C VAL A 76 -17.91 -27.88 -16.10
N VAL A 77 -16.80 -27.76 -16.84
CA VAL A 77 -16.68 -28.25 -18.22
C VAL A 77 -16.71 -29.78 -18.30
N VAL A 78 -16.19 -30.49 -17.30
CA VAL A 78 -16.24 -31.96 -17.26
C VAL A 78 -17.63 -32.48 -16.87
N ASP A 79 -18.35 -31.73 -16.04
CA ASP A 79 -19.71 -32.07 -15.61
C ASP A 79 -20.80 -31.67 -16.65
N SER A 80 -20.44 -30.94 -17.71
CA SER A 80 -21.35 -30.53 -18.80
C SER A 80 -21.18 -31.37 -20.07
#